data_AF-A0A072P626-F1
#
_entry.id   AF-A0A072P626-F1
#
_cell.length_a   1.000
_cell.length_b   1.000
_cell.length_c   1.000
_cell.angle_alpha   90.00
_cell.angle_beta   90.00
_cell.angle_gamma   90.00
#
_symmetry.space_group_name_H-M   'P 1'
#
loop_
_entity.id
_entity.type
_entity.pdbx_description
1 polymer ?
#
loop_
_entity_poly.entity_id
_entity_poly.type
_entity_poly.pdbx_seq_one_letter_code
_entity_poly.pdbx_strand_id
1 'polypeptide(L)'
;MFSMYGYDDALLDHGHFHLDNVRVPASNMLLGPGRGFEIMQVRKCPGRIHHAMCCFGFVSSADFCKVPSRANGQRKRPFEKVLREYGSMLETNAHCRMENDTARLLGVDAAA
;
A
#
# COMPACT_ATOMS: atom_id res chain seq x y z
N MET A 1 -18.97 -7.53 -1.32
CA MET A 1 -17.72 -7.07 -1.94
C MET A 1 -17.04 -6.15 -0.93
N PHE A 2 -15.85 -6.51 -0.43
CA PHE A 2 -15.14 -5.68 0.56
C PHE A 2 -14.46 -4.51 -0.15
N SER A 3 -14.71 -3.28 0.29
CA SER A 3 -13.99 -2.10 -0.22
C SER A 3 -12.79 -1.80 0.67
N MET A 4 -11.62 -1.63 0.06
CA MET A 4 -10.44 -1.14 0.76
C MET A 4 -10.33 0.37 0.49
N TYR A 5 -10.35 1.18 1.54
CA TYR A 5 -10.33 2.66 1.44
C TYR A 5 -11.43 3.31 0.58
N GLY A 6 -12.55 2.62 0.34
CA GLY A 6 -13.68 3.12 -0.45
C GLY A 6 -13.57 2.87 -1.95
N TYR A 7 -12.55 2.13 -2.40
CA TYR A 7 -12.43 1.64 -3.77
C TYR A 7 -12.91 0.19 -3.87
N ASP A 8 -13.56 -0.12 -4.98
CA ASP A 8 -14.00 -1.47 -5.33
C ASP A 8 -12.79 -2.24 -5.86
N ASP A 9 -12.08 -2.93 -4.96
CA ASP A 9 -10.86 -3.62 -5.30
C ASP A 9 -11.16 -5.12 -5.42
N ALA A 10 -11.52 -5.55 -6.63
CA ALA A 10 -11.82 -6.95 -6.96
C ALA A 10 -10.60 -7.89 -6.79
N LEU A 11 -9.41 -7.35 -6.52
CA LEU A 11 -8.13 -8.07 -6.49
C LEU A 11 -7.69 -8.52 -5.08
N LEU A 12 -8.50 -8.27 -4.04
CA LEU A 12 -8.13 -8.57 -2.64
C LEU A 12 -8.81 -9.82 -2.05
N ASP A 13 -9.50 -10.62 -2.85
CA ASP A 13 -10.01 -11.93 -2.39
C ASP A 13 -8.84 -12.87 -2.07
N HIS A 14 -8.81 -13.37 -0.83
CA HIS A 14 -7.89 -14.41 -0.42
C HIS A 14 -8.58 -15.77 -0.63
N GLY A 15 -8.36 -16.36 -1.80
CA GLY A 15 -8.92 -17.66 -2.17
C GLY A 15 -8.04 -18.85 -1.76
N HIS A 16 -8.68 -19.92 -1.27
CA HIS A 16 -8.02 -21.21 -1.12
C HIS A 16 -8.18 -22.01 -2.43
N PHE A 17 -7.06 -22.41 -3.03
CA PHE A 17 -7.05 -23.26 -4.23
C PHE A 17 -6.74 -24.72 -3.84
N HIS A 18 -7.64 -25.65 -4.18
CA HIS A 18 -7.41 -27.10 -4.10
C HIS A 18 -7.21 -27.65 -5.52
N LEU A 19 -6.05 -28.29 -5.76
CA LEU A 19 -5.71 -28.87 -7.05
C LEU A 19 -5.93 -30.39 -6.99
N ASP A 20 -7.06 -30.86 -7.50
CA ASP A 20 -7.37 -32.29 -7.62
C ASP A 20 -7.28 -32.74 -9.08
N ASN A 21 -6.37 -33.70 -9.36
CA ASN A 21 -6.11 -34.28 -10.68
C ASN A 21 -6.02 -33.25 -11.84
N VAL A 22 -5.49 -32.05 -11.56
CA VAL A 22 -5.33 -30.98 -12.56
C VAL A 22 -4.26 -31.37 -13.58
N ARG A 23 -4.62 -31.34 -14.87
CA ARG A 23 -3.72 -31.68 -15.99
C ARG A 23 -3.15 -30.40 -16.59
N VAL A 24 -1.82 -30.24 -16.54
CA VAL A 24 -1.11 -29.10 -17.11
C VAL A 24 -0.23 -29.57 -18.27
N PRO A 25 -0.37 -29.02 -19.49
CA PRO A 25 0.50 -29.37 -20.61
C PRO A 25 1.97 -29.06 -20.31
N ALA A 26 2.89 -29.90 -20.80
CA ALA A 26 4.33 -29.68 -20.62
C ALA A 26 4.79 -28.35 -21.23
N SER A 27 4.12 -27.87 -22.29
CA SER A 27 4.35 -26.56 -22.92
C SER A 27 4.09 -25.36 -22.01
N ASN A 28 3.33 -25.53 -20.93
CA ASN A 28 3.00 -24.45 -19.99
C ASN A 28 4.04 -24.31 -18.87
N MET A 29 5.10 -25.13 -18.88
CA MET A 29 6.17 -25.03 -17.88
C MET A 29 6.95 -23.73 -18.06
N LEU A 30 7.06 -22.97 -16.97
CA LEU A 30 7.87 -21.76 -16.93
C LEU A 30 9.32 -22.12 -16.66
N LEU A 31 10.25 -21.62 -17.50
CA LEU A 31 11.72 -21.72 -17.41
C LEU A 31 12.35 -23.12 -17.43
N GLY A 32 11.66 -24.17 -16.98
CA GLY A 32 12.11 -25.57 -16.98
C GLY A 32 12.04 -26.27 -15.62
N PRO A 33 12.31 -27.60 -15.57
CA PRO A 33 12.22 -28.38 -14.34
C PRO A 33 13.18 -27.88 -13.25
N GLY A 34 12.71 -27.81 -12.00
CA GLY A 34 13.53 -27.40 -10.85
C GLY A 34 13.78 -25.90 -10.70
N ARG A 35 13.31 -25.05 -11.65
CA ARG A 35 13.59 -23.60 -11.65
C ARG A 35 12.55 -22.74 -10.94
N GLY A 36 11.61 -23.35 -10.20
CA GLY A 36 10.56 -22.62 -9.49
C GLY A 36 11.09 -21.59 -8.49
N PHE A 37 12.19 -21.90 -7.79
CA PHE A 37 12.80 -20.99 -6.83
C PHE A 37 13.34 -19.72 -7.49
N GLU A 38 13.96 -19.86 -8.66
CA GLU A 38 14.48 -18.73 -9.42
C GLU A 38 13.35 -17.80 -9.89
N ILE A 39 12.25 -18.35 -10.41
CA ILE A 39 11.05 -17.59 -10.77
C ILE A 39 10.54 -16.79 -9.57
N MET A 40 10.44 -17.44 -8.41
CA MET A 40 9.97 -16.80 -7.19
C MET A 40 10.87 -15.65 -6.74
N GLN A 41 12.19 -15.84 -6.75
CA GLN A 41 13.14 -14.81 -6.30
C GLN A 41 13.13 -13.59 -7.23
N VAL A 42 13.12 -13.81 -8.55
CA VAL A 42 13.09 -12.74 -9.54
C VAL A 42 11.80 -11.90 -9.41
N ARG A 43 10.67 -12.52 -9.07
CA ARG A 43 9.39 -11.79 -8.94
C ARG A 43 9.21 -11.13 -7.57
N LYS A 44 9.78 -11.71 -6.51
CA LYS A 44 9.55 -11.25 -5.12
C LYS A 44 10.19 -9.89 -4.84
N CYS A 45 11.41 -9.64 -5.32
CA CYS A 45 12.11 -8.38 -5.04
C CYS A 45 11.40 -7.16 -5.67
N PRO A 46 11.09 -7.15 -6.99
CA PRO A 46 10.33 -6.05 -7.59
C PRO A 46 8.94 -5.90 -6.99
N GLY A 47 8.28 -7.02 -6.63
CA GLY A 47 6.97 -6.99 -5.98
C GLY A 47 6.98 -6.21 -4.65
N ARG A 48 8.05 -6.31 -3.87
CA ARG A 48 8.20 -5.54 -2.62
C ARG A 48 8.27 -4.03 -2.87
N ILE A 49 9.05 -3.62 -3.87
CA ILE A 49 9.19 -2.21 -4.24
C ILE A 49 7.84 -1.67 -4.73
N HIS A 50 7.14 -2.43 -5.58
CA HIS A 50 5.81 -2.09 -6.05
C HIS A 50 4.83 -1.85 -4.89
N HIS A 51 4.72 -2.80 -3.95
CA HIS A 51 3.84 -2.65 -2.80
C HIS A 51 4.22 -1.47 -1.90
N ALA A 52 5.52 -1.22 -1.68
CA ALA A 52 5.98 -0.05 -0.94
C ALA A 52 5.53 1.26 -1.62
N MET A 53 5.70 1.36 -2.94
CA MET A 53 5.27 2.52 -3.71
C MET A 53 3.75 2.75 -3.66
N CYS A 54 2.93 1.68 -3.70
CA CYS A 54 1.49 1.78 -3.48
C CYS A 54 1.16 2.35 -2.09
N CYS A 55 1.82 1.85 -1.04
CA CYS A 55 1.65 2.36 0.33
C CYS A 55 1.99 3.85 0.43
N PHE A 56 3.09 4.30 -0.19
CA PHE A 56 3.45 5.73 -0.20
C PHE A 56 2.39 6.60 -0.87
N GLY A 57 1.74 6.08 -1.92
CA GLY A 57 0.62 6.74 -2.59
C GLY A 57 -0.58 6.92 -1.64
N PHE A 58 -0.94 5.88 -0.90
CA PHE A 58 -2.02 5.94 0.09
C PHE A 58 -1.73 6.95 1.21
N VAL A 59 -0.50 6.96 1.75
CA VAL A 59 -0.09 7.92 2.78
C VAL A 59 -0.14 9.34 2.23
N SER A 60 0.33 9.56 1.01
CA SER A 60 0.28 10.89 0.36
C SER A 60 -1.16 11.39 0.20
N SER A 61 -2.09 10.52 -0.20
CA SER A 61 -3.52 10.87 -0.26
C SER A 61 -4.09 11.21 1.13
N ALA A 62 -3.65 10.50 2.17
CA ALA A 62 -4.05 10.79 3.53
C ALA A 62 -3.54 12.16 4.00
N ASP A 63 -2.24 12.44 3.82
CA ASP A 63 -1.56 13.66 4.26
C ASP A 63 -2.17 14.92 3.62
N PHE A 64 -2.43 14.89 2.31
CA PHE A 64 -2.90 16.08 1.57
C PHE A 64 -4.40 16.28 1.59
N CYS A 65 -5.19 15.21 1.68
CA CYS A 65 -6.63 15.31 1.53
C CYS A 65 -7.38 14.86 2.80
N LYS A 66 -7.16 13.62 3.25
CA LYS A 66 -8.02 13.01 4.27
C LYS A 66 -7.79 13.61 5.65
N VAL A 67 -6.53 13.80 6.07
CA VAL A 67 -6.17 14.36 7.37
C VAL A 67 -6.52 15.85 7.47
N PRO A 68 -6.24 16.71 6.46
CA PRO A 68 -6.66 18.11 6.50
C PRO A 68 -8.18 18.28 6.46
N SER A 69 -8.90 17.55 5.59
CA SER A 69 -10.38 17.54 5.58
C SER A 69 -10.92 17.09 6.94
N ARG A 70 -10.26 16.06 7.46
CA ARG A 70 -10.23 15.59 8.85
C ARG A 70 -10.34 16.71 9.87
N ALA A 71 -9.24 17.47 9.89
CA ALA A 71 -8.88 18.41 10.92
C ALA A 71 -9.66 19.73 10.85
N ASN A 72 -10.11 20.11 9.65
CA ASN A 72 -10.94 21.29 9.39
C ASN A 72 -12.44 21.04 9.66
N GLY A 73 -12.87 19.79 9.83
CA GLY A 73 -14.27 19.44 9.97
C GLY A 73 -14.89 19.95 11.28
N GLN A 74 -15.90 20.81 11.17
CA GLN A 74 -16.64 21.38 12.32
C GLN A 74 -17.34 20.32 13.20
N ARG A 75 -17.57 19.11 12.66
CA ARG A 75 -18.21 18.01 13.40
C ARG A 75 -17.32 17.40 14.50
N LYS A 76 -15.99 17.55 14.43
CA LYS A 76 -15.08 17.02 15.47
C LYS A 76 -14.38 18.15 16.20
N ARG A 77 -14.95 18.50 17.36
CA ARG A 77 -14.49 19.58 18.22
C ARG A 77 -14.29 19.12 19.66
N PRO A 78 -13.31 18.25 19.94
CA PRO A 78 -12.95 17.96 21.32
C PRO A 78 -12.53 19.27 22.00
N PHE A 79 -12.89 19.45 23.27
CA PHE A 79 -12.56 20.65 24.06
C PHE A 79 -12.79 21.98 23.32
N GLU A 80 -13.93 22.07 22.62
CA GLU A 80 -14.45 23.26 21.93
C GLU A 80 -13.65 23.75 20.70
N LYS A 81 -12.46 23.20 20.48
CA LYS A 81 -11.57 23.54 19.36
C LYS A 81 -11.65 22.51 18.24
N VAL A 82 -11.51 22.95 17.00
CA VAL A 82 -11.32 22.03 15.86
C VAL A 82 -9.94 21.41 15.91
N LEU A 83 -9.79 20.21 15.35
CA LEU A 83 -8.54 19.44 15.44
C LEU A 83 -7.32 20.18 14.88
N ARG A 84 -7.48 21.04 13.86
CA ARG A 84 -6.38 21.85 13.29
C ARG A 84 -5.80 22.88 14.26
N GLU A 85 -6.54 23.26 15.30
CA GLU A 85 -6.12 24.25 16.30
C GLU A 85 -5.18 23.65 17.36
N TYR A 86 -5.04 22.32 17.37
CA TYR A 86 -4.10 21.63 18.24
C TYR A 86 -2.74 21.52 17.57
N GLY A 87 -1.71 22.12 18.17
CA GLY A 87 -0.33 22.07 17.65
C GLY A 87 0.19 20.64 17.47
N SER A 88 -0.16 19.72 18.38
CA SER A 88 0.20 18.31 18.29
C SER A 88 -0.33 17.61 17.04
N MET A 89 -1.50 18.04 16.54
CA MET A 89 -2.08 17.51 15.30
C MET A 89 -1.28 17.96 14.08
N LEU A 90 -0.87 19.24 14.06
CA LEU A 90 -0.05 19.81 12.99
C LEU A 90 1.34 19.17 12.97
N GLU A 91 1.95 19.02 14.15
CA GLU A 91 3.25 18.36 14.34
C GLU A 91 3.21 16.92 13.85
N THR A 92 2.22 16.13 14.29
CA THR A 92 2.07 14.73 13.85
C THR A 92 1.93 14.64 12.33
N ASN A 93 1.10 15.49 11.72
CA ASN A 93 0.91 15.49 10.26
C ASN A 93 2.21 15.88 9.52
N ALA A 94 2.98 16.83 10.06
CA ALA A 94 4.27 17.21 9.50
C ALA A 94 5.29 16.06 9.58
N HIS A 95 5.36 15.36 10.72
CA HIS A 95 6.22 14.19 10.88
C HIS A 95 5.84 13.06 9.91
N CYS A 96 4.56 12.71 9.79
CA CYS A 96 4.10 11.71 8.83
C CYS A 96 4.51 12.08 7.40
N ARG A 97 4.41 13.36 7.04
CA ARG A 97 4.81 13.85 5.72
C ARG A 97 6.32 13.67 5.48
N MET A 98 7.14 14.04 6.46
CA MET A 98 8.60 13.88 6.38
C MET A 98 9.03 12.41 6.26
N GLU A 99 8.40 11.52 7.04
CA GLU A 99 8.65 10.09 6.97
C GLU A 99 8.25 9.52 5.61
N ASN A 100 7.10 9.91 5.08
CA ASN A 100 6.63 9.49 3.76
C ASN A 100 7.56 9.98 2.64
N ASP A 101 8.00 11.24 2.68
CA ASP A 101 8.94 11.76 1.67
C ASP A 101 10.31 11.08 1.75
N THR A 102 10.79 10.77 2.96
CA THR A 102 12.03 9.99 3.16
C THR A 102 11.89 8.57 2.60
N ALA A 103 10.79 7.88 2.90
CA ALA A 103 10.53 6.53 2.41
C ALA A 103 10.38 6.49 0.88
N ARG A 104 9.78 7.53 0.28
CA ARG A 104 9.68 7.66 -1.17
C ARG A 104 11.04 7.83 -1.84
N LEU A 105 11.92 8.66 -1.28
CA LEU A 105 13.28 8.83 -1.80
C LEU A 105 14.05 7.51 -1.76
N LEU A 106 13.99 6.80 -0.64
CA LEU A 106 14.60 5.47 -0.51
C LEU A 106 13.99 4.46 -1.51
N GLY A 107 12.68 4.52 -1.72
CA GLY A 107 11.98 3.64 -2.66
C GLY A 107 12.34 3.90 -4.13
N VAL A 108 12.56 5.16 -4.51
CA VAL A 108 13.02 5.52 -5.87
C VAL A 108 14.48 5.11 -6.05
N ASP A 109 15.34 5.34 -5.06
CA ASP A 109 16.75 4.91 -5.09
C ASP A 109 16.86 3.38 -5.21
N ALA A 110 16.09 2.63 -4.43
CA ALA A 110 16.06 1.16 -4.52
C ALA A 110 15.48 0.61 -5.83
N ALA A 111 14.79 1.45 -6.61
CA ALA A 111 14.21 1.07 -7.90
C ALA A 111 15.08 1.45 -9.11
N ALA A 112 16.14 2.24 -8.89
CA ALA A 112 17.12 2.63 -9.90
C ALA A 112 18.11 1.49 -10.19
#